data_AF-A0A5K0YJA8-F1
#
_entry.id   AF-A0A5K0YJA8-F1
#
_cell.length_a   1.000
_cell.length_b   1.000
_cell.length_c   1.000
_cell.angle_alpha   90.00
_cell.angle_beta   90.00
_cell.angle_gamma   90.00
#
_symmetry.space_group_name_H-M   'P 1'
#
loop_
_entity.id
_entity.type
_entity.pdbx_description
1 polymer ?
#
loop_
_entity_poly.entity_id
_entity_poly.type
_entity_poly.pdbx_seq_one_letter_code
_entity_poly.pdbx_strand_id
1 'polypeptide(L)' 'VLCKSYPSEFISYFHYCRSLRFEDKPDYSYLKRLFRDLFIRE' A
#
# COMPACT_ATOMS: atom_id res chain seq x y z
N VAL A 1 -2.37 -16.10 5.35
CA VAL A 1 -2.57 -14.81 4.64
C VAL A 1 -2.26 -13.70 5.63
N LEU A 2 -1.21 -12.90 5.39
CA LEU A 2 -0.71 -11.90 6.35
C LEU A 2 -1.74 -10.80 6.68
N CYS A 3 -2.58 -10.44 5.70
CA CYS A 3 -3.54 -9.32 5.82
C CYS A 3 -5.00 -9.76 5.95
N LYS A 4 -5.29 -10.99 6.41
CA LYS A 4 -6.66 -11.56 6.35
C LYS A 4 -7.70 -10.82 7.21
N SER A 5 -7.25 -10.08 8.23
CA SER A 5 -8.10 -9.34 9.18
C SER A 5 -7.77 -7.84 9.19
N TYR A 6 -7.09 -7.35 8.16
CA TYR A 6 -6.69 -5.96 8.01
C TYR A 6 -7.33 -5.37 6.75
N PRO A 7 -7.48 -4.04 6.68
CA PRO A 7 -7.96 -3.35 5.48
C PRO A 7 -7.17 -3.77 4.22
N SER A 8 -7.87 -3.85 3.08
CA SER A 8 -7.28 -4.31 1.82
C SER A 8 -6.16 -3.39 1.31
N GLU A 9 -6.10 -2.15 1.81
CA GLU A 9 -5.02 -1.21 1.56
C GLU A 9 -3.66 -1.75 2.00
N PHE A 10 -3.59 -2.54 3.09
CA PHE A 10 -2.33 -3.19 3.49
C PHE A 10 -1.87 -4.21 2.44
N ILE A 11 -2.80 -4.95 1.83
CA ILE A 11 -2.50 -5.89 0.74
C ILE A 11 -1.93 -5.11 -0.45
N SER A 12 -2.60 -4.04 -0.88
CA SER A 12 -2.17 -3.19 -1.99
C SER A 12 -0.78 -2.59 -1.76
N TYR A 13 -0.48 -2.14 -0.54
CA TYR A 13 0.85 -1.65 -0.16
C TYR A 13 1.94 -2.72 -0.37
N PHE A 14 1.74 -3.92 0.18
CA PHE A 14 2.72 -4.99 0.06
C PHE A 14 2.89 -5.49 -1.37
N HIS A 15 1.80 -5.55 -2.15
CA HIS A 15 1.88 -5.88 -3.57
C HIS A 15 2.67 -4.84 -4.35
N TYR A 16 2.43 -3.54 -4.09
CA TYR A 16 3.20 -2.47 -4.70
C TYR A 16 4.69 -2.61 -4.40
N CYS A 17 5.06 -2.72 -3.12
CA CYS A 17 6.46 -2.87 -2.71
C CYS A 17 7.15 -4.08 -3.35
N ARG A 18 6.43 -5.20 -3.51
CA ARG A 18 6.97 -6.41 -4.17
C ARG A 18 7.08 -6.29 -5.69
N SER A 19 6.33 -5.39 -6.32
CA SER A 19 6.37 -5.16 -7.77
C SER A 19 7.45 -4.18 -8.21
N LEU A 20 8.02 -3.41 -7.28
CA LEU A 20 9.10 -2.47 -7.57
C LEU A 20 10.35 -3.20 -8.04
N ARG A 21 10.91 -2.75 -9.16
CA ARG A 21 12.23 -3.17 -9.64
C ARG A 21 13.31 -2.41 -8.88
N PHE A 22 14.55 -2.90 -8.98
CA PHE A 22 15.70 -2.31 -8.29
C PHE A 22 15.92 -0.82 -8.61
N GLU A 23 15.69 -0.43 -9.86
CA GLU A 23 15.89 0.95 -10.33
C GLU A 23 14.61 1.80 -10.27
N ASP A 24 13.47 1.19 -9.92
CA ASP A 24 12.21 1.92 -9.87
C ASP A 24 12.19 2.88 -8.69
N LYS A 25 11.85 4.14 -8.96
CA LYS A 25 11.57 5.10 -7.91
C LYS A 25 10.18 4.83 -7.34
N PRO A 26 10.03 4.53 -6.03
CA PRO A 26 8.72 4.32 -5.44
C PRO A 26 7.85 5.57 -5.52
N ASP A 27 6.57 5.40 -5.84
CA ASP A 27 5.55 6.44 -5.75
C ASP A 27 5.09 6.58 -4.29
N TYR A 28 5.88 7.33 -3.52
CA TYR A 28 5.56 7.62 -2.13
C TYR A 28 4.27 8.43 -1.96
N SER A 29 3.83 9.17 -2.99
CA SER A 29 2.59 9.95 -2.93
C SER A 29 1.39 9.02 -2.96
N TYR A 30 1.39 8.02 -3.86
CA TYR A 30 0.40 6.96 -3.89
C TYR A 30 0.33 6.18 -2.58
N LEU A 31 1.48 5.72 -2.06
CA LEU A 31 1.54 4.94 -0.82
C LEU A 31 1.00 5.72 0.39
N LYS A 32 1.33 7.01 0.50
CA LYS A 32 0.79 7.89 1.56
C LYS A 32 -0.71 8.11 1.40
N ARG A 33 -1.18 8.30 0.17
CA ARG A 33 -2.61 8.48 -0.10
C ARG A 33 -3.42 7.25 0.29
N LEU A 34 -2.89 6.05 0.04
CA LEU A 34 -3.54 4.79 0.38
C LEU A 34 -3.96 4.71 1.86
N PHE A 35 -3.04 5.06 2.77
CA PHE A 35 -3.33 5.08 4.21
C PHE A 35 -4.14 6.29 4.64
N ARG A 36 -3.98 7.44 3.98
CA ARG A 36 -4.80 8.63 4.27
C ARG A 36 -6.26 8.39 3.92
N ASP A 37 -6.52 7.80 2.76
CA ASP A 37 -7.87 7.48 2.29
C ASP A 37 -8.51 6.41 3.19
N LEU A 38 -7.71 5.43 3.65
CA LEU A 38 -8.14 4.48 4.68
C LEU A 38 -8.53 5.17 5.99
N PHE A 39 -7.70 6.08 6.50
CA PHE A 39 -7.94 6.80 7.74
C PHE A 39 -9.17 7.72 7.70
N ILE A 40 -9.53 8.25 6.52
CA ILE A 40 -10.73 9.09 6.37
C ILE A 40 -12.00 8.22 6.31
N ARG A 41 -11.87 6.98 5.82
CA ARG A 41 -13.01 6.07 5.61
C ARG A 41 -13.44 5.34 6.89
N GLU A 42 -12.51 5.05 7.80
CA GLU A 42 -12.78 4.44 9.12
C GLU A 42 -12.88 5.48 10.23
#